data_AF-A0A970GCE9-F1
#
_entry.id   AF-A0A970GCE9-F1
#
_cell.length_a   1.000
_cell.length_b   1.000
_cell.length_c   1.000
_cell.angle_alpha   90.00
_cell.angle_beta   90.00
_cell.angle_gamma   90.00
#
_symmetry.space_group_name_H-M   'P 1'
#
loop_
_entity.id
_entity.type
_entity.pdbx_description
1 polymer ?
#
loop_
_entity_poly.entity_id
_entity_poly.type
_entity_poly.pdbx_seq_one_letter_code
_entity_poly.pdbx_strand_id
1 'polypeptide(L)'
;MVKHLAKIIILIMLIILLASCSLKRSNPLDPNGNGDIVVPEPVTGITHNTSSQHQNPCWVNIKWVANSASNTDGYFIYRGMGYYSSFALVDSSRTNEYVHSSANDPTVQPGDYWYRISAYKTYPEGKLEGRRSEPYWVRIP
;
A
#
# COMPACT_ATOMS: atom_id res chain seq x y z
N MET A 1 19.47 38.36 38.25
CA MET A 1 20.32 38.06 37.08
C MET A 1 20.51 36.55 36.86
N VAL A 2 21.00 35.79 37.85
CA VAL A 2 21.28 34.33 37.75
C VAL A 2 20.06 33.46 37.38
N LYS A 3 18.86 33.75 37.93
CA LYS A 3 17.63 33.00 37.63
C LYS A 3 17.15 33.13 36.17
N HIS A 4 17.43 34.26 35.51
CA HIS A 4 17.11 34.45 34.10
C HIS A 4 18.11 33.74 33.19
N LEU A 5 19.40 33.74 33.57
CA LEU A 5 20.45 33.01 32.86
C LEU A 5 20.18 31.49 32.86
N ALA A 6 19.76 30.92 33.99
CA ALA A 6 19.42 29.49 34.08
C ALA A 6 18.25 29.09 33.17
N LYS A 7 17.21 29.94 33.08
CA LYS A 7 16.07 29.71 32.17
C LYS A 7 16.48 29.76 30.70
N ILE A 8 17.37 30.68 30.33
CA ILE A 8 17.90 30.80 28.98
C ILE A 8 18.72 29.55 28.61
N ILE A 9 19.53 29.04 29.52
CA ILE A 9 20.32 27.82 29.30
C ILE A 9 19.43 26.59 29.08
N ILE A 10 18.38 26.43 29.91
CA ILE A 10 17.42 25.32 29.76
C ILE A 10 16.69 25.41 28.40
N LEU A 11 16.30 26.61 27.97
CA LEU A 11 15.66 26.83 26.68
C LEU A 11 16.59 26.48 25.51
N ILE A 12 17.86 26.87 25.59
CA ILE A 12 18.87 26.54 24.56
C ILE A 12 19.08 25.02 24.48
N MET A 13 19.19 24.32 25.61
CA MET A 13 19.31 22.86 25.61
C MET A 13 18.08 22.18 25.01
N LEU A 14 16.87 22.67 25.29
CA LEU A 14 15.64 22.13 24.72
C LEU A 14 15.59 22.31 23.19
N ILE A 15 16.02 23.47 22.69
CA ILE A 15 16.10 23.74 21.25
C ILE A 15 17.11 22.81 20.57
N ILE A 16 18.29 22.59 21.18
CA ILE A 16 19.31 21.68 20.66
C ILE A 16 18.81 20.22 20.64
N LEU A 17 18.10 19.80 21.69
CA LEU A 17 17.49 18.47 21.77
C LEU A 17 16.44 18.28 20.66
N LEU A 18 15.57 19.26 20.44
CA LEU A 18 14.56 19.21 19.38
C LEU A 18 15.15 19.30 17.96
N ALA A 19 16.28 20.00 17.78
CA ALA A 19 16.99 20.11 16.50
C ALA A 19 17.82 18.86 16.14
N SER A 20 18.13 17.99 17.09
CA SER A 20 18.96 16.79 16.89
C SER A 20 18.22 15.58 16.30
N CYS A 21 16.92 15.71 16.04
CA CYS A 21 16.14 14.68 15.34
C CYS A 21 16.36 14.74 13.81
N SER A 22 17.58 14.50 13.33
CA SER A 22 17.80 14.15 11.92
C SER A 22 17.57 12.65 11.73
N LEU A 23 16.57 12.27 10.92
CA LEU A 23 16.31 10.87 10.58
C LEU A 23 17.51 10.30 9.80
N LYS A 24 18.12 9.21 10.27
CA LYS A 24 19.18 8.52 9.51
C LYS A 24 18.56 7.90 8.25
N ARG A 25 18.96 8.40 7.08
CA ARG A 25 18.42 7.99 5.77
C ARG A 25 19.23 6.86 5.15
N SER A 26 19.32 5.74 5.84
CA SER A 26 20.04 4.55 5.35
C SER A 26 19.16 3.59 4.55
N ASN A 27 17.88 3.92 4.35
CA ASN A 27 17.01 3.13 3.49
C ASN A 27 17.37 3.41 2.02
N PRO A 28 17.86 2.42 1.25
CA PRO A 28 18.22 2.62 -0.15
C PRO A 28 17.03 2.99 -1.04
N LEU A 29 15.81 2.65 -0.62
CA LEU A 29 14.57 2.97 -1.34
C LEU A 29 13.91 4.25 -0.81
N ASP A 30 14.70 5.19 -0.26
CA ASP A 30 14.18 6.44 0.29
C ASP A 30 14.13 7.57 -0.77
N PRO A 31 12.94 7.91 -1.30
CA PRO A 31 12.78 8.83 -2.43
C PRO A 31 13.23 10.26 -2.14
N ASN A 32 13.24 10.71 -0.88
CA ASN A 32 13.64 12.11 -0.59
C ASN A 32 15.16 12.33 -0.69
N GLY A 33 15.94 11.30 -1.04
CA GLY A 33 17.39 11.17 -0.74
C GLY A 33 18.15 10.43 -1.79
N ASN A 34 17.42 9.71 -2.63
CA ASN A 34 17.86 9.31 -3.93
C ASN A 34 16.80 9.77 -4.96
N GLY A 35 17.18 10.70 -5.84
CA GLY A 35 16.30 11.24 -6.88
C GLY A 35 15.94 10.25 -7.98
N ASP A 36 16.67 9.13 -8.07
CA ASP A 36 16.39 8.04 -9.02
C ASP A 36 15.26 7.13 -8.52
N ILE A 37 14.88 7.25 -7.25
CA ILE A 37 13.78 6.49 -6.66
C ILE A 37 12.45 7.19 -6.95
N VAL A 38 11.74 6.63 -7.92
CA VAL A 38 10.37 6.99 -8.26
C VAL A 38 9.39 6.20 -7.39
N VAL A 39 8.54 6.92 -6.65
CA VAL A 39 7.43 6.33 -5.90
C VAL A 39 6.29 5.98 -6.86
N PRO A 40 5.75 4.75 -6.82
CA PRO A 40 4.63 4.37 -7.66
C PRO A 40 3.37 5.21 -7.40
N GLU A 41 2.69 5.61 -8.48
CA GLU A 41 1.43 6.33 -8.43
C GLU A 41 0.32 5.48 -7.78
N PRO A 42 -0.65 6.09 -7.07
CA PRO A 42 -1.78 5.37 -6.53
C PRO A 42 -2.61 4.69 -7.62
N VAL A 43 -3.10 3.48 -7.33
CA VAL A 43 -4.02 2.77 -8.24
C VAL A 43 -5.38 3.47 -8.29
N THR A 44 -5.95 3.61 -9.49
CA THR A 44 -7.25 4.26 -9.73
C THR A 44 -8.15 3.43 -10.64
N GLY A 45 -9.43 3.79 -10.71
CA GLY A 45 -10.41 3.17 -11.62
C GLY A 45 -10.67 1.69 -11.35
N ILE A 46 -10.68 1.29 -10.08
CA ILE A 46 -10.95 -0.10 -9.68
C ILE A 46 -12.39 -0.46 -10.04
N THR A 47 -12.56 -1.59 -10.73
CA THR A 47 -13.83 -2.20 -11.09
C THR A 47 -13.77 -3.70 -10.80
N HIS A 48 -14.93 -4.36 -10.69
CA HIS A 48 -14.97 -5.80 -10.47
C HIS A 48 -16.12 -6.48 -11.19
N ASN A 49 -15.92 -7.76 -11.49
CA ASN A 49 -16.98 -8.72 -11.80
C ASN A 49 -16.87 -9.89 -10.81
N THR A 50 -17.97 -10.57 -10.53
CA THR A 50 -17.98 -11.78 -9.70
C THR A 50 -18.63 -12.94 -10.41
N SER A 51 -18.37 -14.15 -9.91
CA SER A 51 -19.13 -15.34 -10.25
C SER A 51 -20.63 -15.15 -9.97
N SER A 52 -21.46 -15.96 -10.64
CA SER A 52 -22.90 -16.01 -10.35
C SER A 52 -23.19 -16.66 -9.00
N GLN A 53 -24.40 -16.45 -8.48
CA GLN A 53 -24.84 -17.10 -7.24
C GLN A 53 -24.72 -18.64 -7.35
N HIS A 54 -24.22 -19.27 -6.29
CA HIS A 54 -23.99 -20.72 -6.21
C HIS A 54 -22.98 -21.31 -7.23
N GLN A 55 -22.23 -20.47 -7.94
CA GLN A 55 -21.19 -20.95 -8.84
C GLN A 55 -20.01 -21.55 -8.05
N ASN A 56 -19.49 -22.68 -8.53
CA ASN A 56 -18.29 -23.32 -8.01
C ASN A 56 -17.30 -23.62 -9.16
N PRO A 57 -16.07 -23.08 -9.15
CA PRO A 57 -15.51 -22.18 -8.15
C PRO A 57 -16.18 -20.79 -8.16
N CYS A 58 -16.30 -20.18 -6.99
CA CYS A 58 -16.70 -18.78 -6.87
C CYS A 58 -15.47 -17.88 -7.00
N TRP A 59 -15.64 -16.68 -7.51
CA TRP A 59 -14.51 -15.80 -7.80
C TRP A 59 -14.90 -14.32 -7.86
N VAL A 60 -13.89 -13.47 -7.68
CA VAL A 60 -13.91 -12.06 -8.06
C VAL A 60 -12.78 -11.79 -9.06
N ASN A 61 -13.12 -11.12 -10.14
CA ASN A 61 -12.17 -10.54 -11.07
C ASN A 61 -12.13 -9.04 -10.84
N ILE A 62 -10.99 -8.53 -10.38
CA ILE A 62 -10.75 -7.12 -10.09
C ILE A 62 -9.87 -6.55 -11.18
N LYS A 63 -10.28 -5.42 -11.76
CA LYS A 63 -9.53 -4.68 -12.77
C LYS A 63 -9.33 -3.24 -12.33
N TRP A 64 -8.27 -2.61 -12.83
CA TRP A 64 -7.99 -1.20 -12.57
C TRP A 64 -7.38 -0.52 -13.79
N VAL A 65 -7.25 0.81 -13.75
CA VAL A 65 -6.53 1.56 -14.77
C VAL A 65 -5.03 1.30 -14.57
N ALA A 66 -4.35 0.88 -15.63
CA ALA A 66 -2.91 0.65 -15.58
C ALA A 66 -2.15 1.96 -15.38
N ASN A 67 -1.26 1.98 -14.39
CA ASN A 67 -0.27 3.04 -14.23
C ASN A 67 0.76 3.01 -15.37
N SER A 68 1.51 4.11 -15.54
CA SER A 68 2.62 4.16 -16.49
C SER A 68 3.69 3.10 -16.18
N ALA A 69 4.16 2.40 -17.22
CA ALA A 69 5.27 1.44 -17.12
C ALA A 69 6.60 2.08 -16.69
N SER A 70 6.77 3.40 -16.87
CA SER A 70 7.94 4.11 -16.34
C SER A 70 7.91 4.24 -14.82
N ASN A 71 6.74 4.11 -14.20
CA ASN A 71 6.50 4.33 -12.77
C ASN A 71 6.15 3.03 -12.01
N THR A 72 5.63 2.01 -12.70
CA THR A 72 5.08 0.80 -12.06
C THR A 72 5.51 -0.47 -12.79
N ASP A 73 5.98 -1.48 -12.05
CA ASP A 73 6.34 -2.81 -12.59
C ASP A 73 5.31 -3.90 -12.27
N GLY A 74 4.37 -3.59 -11.37
CA GLY A 74 3.28 -4.47 -10.98
C GLY A 74 2.52 -3.94 -9.77
N TYR A 75 1.66 -4.78 -9.24
CA TYR A 75 0.69 -4.42 -8.21
C TYR A 75 0.65 -5.49 -7.12
N PHE A 76 0.47 -5.06 -5.89
CA PHE A 76 0.13 -5.92 -4.76
C PHE A 76 -1.37 -5.84 -4.49
N ILE A 77 -2.00 -6.99 -4.29
CA ILE A 77 -3.42 -7.11 -4.03
C ILE A 77 -3.61 -7.58 -2.60
N TYR A 78 -4.38 -6.80 -1.84
CA TYR A 78 -4.70 -7.09 -0.46
C TYR A 78 -6.20 -7.34 -0.30
N ARG A 79 -6.56 -8.25 0.60
CA ARG A 79 -7.95 -8.55 0.98
C ARG A 79 -8.15 -8.35 2.48
N GLY A 80 -9.24 -7.68 2.85
CA GLY A 80 -9.77 -7.55 4.20
C GLY A 80 -11.20 -8.06 4.29
N MET A 81 -11.64 -8.39 5.51
CA MET A 81 -13.01 -8.84 5.79
C MET A 81 -13.93 -7.70 6.23
N GLY A 82 -13.41 -6.46 6.30
CA GLY A 82 -14.16 -5.26 6.64
C GLY A 82 -13.43 -3.99 6.21
N TYR A 83 -14.16 -2.88 6.12
CA TYR A 83 -13.58 -1.59 5.69
C TYR A 83 -12.41 -1.13 6.57
N TYR A 84 -12.53 -1.33 7.89
CA TYR A 84 -11.51 -0.99 8.89
C TYR A 84 -10.75 -2.21 9.42
N SER A 85 -10.82 -3.37 8.75
CA SER A 85 -10.10 -4.56 9.19
C SER A 85 -8.61 -4.48 8.84
N SER A 86 -7.84 -5.45 9.35
CA SER A 86 -6.55 -5.76 8.74
C SER A 86 -6.75 -6.27 7.31
N PHE A 87 -5.77 -5.98 6.45
CA PHE A 87 -5.72 -6.41 5.06
C PHE A 87 -4.50 -7.31 4.88
N ALA A 88 -4.70 -8.54 4.42
CA ALA A 88 -3.63 -9.47 4.10
C ALA A 88 -3.23 -9.33 2.63
N LEU A 89 -1.93 -9.42 2.33
CA LEU A 89 -1.46 -9.56 0.95
C LEU A 89 -1.90 -10.94 0.45
N VAL A 90 -2.71 -10.98 -0.60
CA VAL A 90 -3.22 -12.23 -1.16
C VAL A 90 -2.52 -12.61 -2.45
N ASP A 91 -2.07 -11.65 -3.24
CA ASP A 91 -1.26 -11.91 -4.43
C ASP A 91 -0.55 -10.66 -4.95
N SER A 92 0.20 -10.82 -6.04
CA SER A 92 0.74 -9.75 -6.87
C SER A 92 0.40 -9.99 -8.34
N SER A 93 0.16 -8.92 -9.09
CA SER A 93 -0.07 -8.98 -10.54
C SER A 93 0.92 -8.09 -11.28
N ARG A 94 1.40 -8.53 -12.45
CA ARG A 94 2.20 -7.69 -13.36
C ARG A 94 1.32 -6.95 -14.37
N THR A 95 0.03 -7.25 -14.41
CA THR A 95 -0.96 -6.60 -15.27
C THR A 95 -1.97 -5.84 -14.40
N ASN A 96 -2.93 -5.17 -15.03
CA ASN A 96 -3.97 -4.39 -14.34
C ASN A 96 -5.24 -5.21 -14.04
N GLU A 97 -5.09 -6.50 -13.83
CA GLU A 97 -6.16 -7.46 -13.57
C GLU A 97 -5.69 -8.54 -12.58
N TYR A 98 -6.62 -9.00 -11.74
CA TYR A 98 -6.42 -10.10 -10.81
C TYR A 98 -7.72 -10.88 -10.59
N VAL A 99 -7.64 -12.21 -10.67
CA VAL A 99 -8.76 -13.11 -10.37
C VAL A 99 -8.49 -13.83 -9.07
N HIS A 100 -9.30 -13.53 -8.05
CA HIS A 100 -9.30 -14.23 -6.78
C HIS A 100 -10.38 -15.30 -6.79
N SER A 101 -10.00 -16.57 -6.75
CA SER A 101 -10.91 -17.70 -6.99
C SER A 101 -10.77 -18.79 -5.94
N SER A 102 -11.90 -19.39 -5.57
CA SER A 102 -11.96 -20.54 -4.66
C SER A 102 -11.30 -21.80 -5.23
N ALA A 103 -10.96 -21.80 -6.53
CA ALA A 103 -10.15 -22.86 -7.14
C ALA A 103 -8.70 -22.87 -6.65
N ASN A 104 -8.15 -21.70 -6.31
CA ASN A 104 -6.74 -21.53 -5.94
C ASN A 104 -6.56 -21.04 -4.50
N ASP A 105 -7.56 -20.35 -3.93
CA ASP A 105 -7.60 -19.95 -2.53
C ASP A 105 -8.92 -20.43 -1.89
N PRO A 106 -8.92 -21.49 -1.06
CA PRO A 106 -10.13 -22.04 -0.44
C PRO A 106 -10.78 -21.10 0.59
N THR A 107 -10.13 -19.99 0.94
CA THR A 107 -10.70 -18.95 1.81
C THR A 107 -11.61 -17.97 1.06
N VAL A 108 -11.65 -18.05 -0.28
CA VAL A 108 -12.62 -17.34 -1.12
C VAL A 108 -13.94 -18.11 -1.08
N GLN A 109 -14.98 -17.46 -0.56
CA GLN A 109 -16.33 -17.99 -0.40
C GLN A 109 -17.36 -16.89 -0.73
N PRO A 110 -18.64 -17.22 -0.97
CA PRO A 110 -19.69 -16.20 -1.03
C PRO A 110 -19.69 -15.31 0.21
N GLY A 111 -19.74 -14.00 0.02
CA GLY A 111 -19.62 -13.03 1.11
C GLY A 111 -19.07 -11.66 0.68
N ASP A 112 -18.91 -10.80 1.69
CA ASP A 112 -18.39 -9.45 1.53
C ASP A 112 -16.88 -9.40 1.76
N TYR A 113 -16.19 -8.73 0.85
CA TYR A 113 -14.76 -8.49 0.91
C TYR A 113 -14.43 -7.03 0.64
N TRP A 114 -13.29 -6.60 1.15
CA TRP A 114 -12.69 -5.33 0.78
C TRP A 114 -11.32 -5.59 0.19
N TYR A 115 -11.05 -4.99 -0.96
CA TYR A 115 -9.76 -5.07 -1.63
C TYR A 115 -9.02 -3.73 -1.55
N ARG A 116 -7.70 -3.81 -1.41
CA ARG A 116 -6.80 -2.68 -1.64
C ARG A 116 -5.73 -3.08 -2.63
N ILE A 117 -5.32 -2.15 -3.46
CA ILE A 117 -4.28 -2.37 -4.46
C ILE A 117 -3.24 -1.27 -4.31
N SER A 118 -1.96 -1.64 -4.30
CA SER A 118 -0.85 -0.70 -4.41
C SER A 118 0.01 -1.08 -5.61
N ALA A 119 0.49 -0.08 -6.33
CA ALA A 119 1.54 -0.28 -7.32
C ALA A 119 2.89 -0.48 -6.63
N TYR A 120 3.79 -1.23 -7.25
CA TYR A 120 5.19 -1.32 -6.84
C TYR A 120 6.13 -1.05 -8.01
N LYS A 121 7.34 -0.59 -7.67
CA LYS A 121 8.47 -0.49 -8.60
C LYS A 121 9.66 -1.25 -8.02
N THR A 122 10.40 -1.92 -8.90
CA THR A 122 11.49 -2.82 -8.56
C THR A 122 12.83 -2.11 -8.76
N TYR A 123 13.67 -2.21 -7.76
CA TYR A 123 15.05 -1.73 -7.73
C TYR A 123 15.97 -2.88 -7.32
N PRO A 124 17.29 -2.78 -7.53
CA PRO A 124 18.25 -3.81 -7.08
C PRO A 124 18.10 -4.17 -5.59
N GLU A 125 17.73 -3.21 -4.76
CA GLU A 125 17.61 -3.35 -3.32
C GLU A 125 16.22 -3.87 -2.86
N GLY A 126 15.25 -3.94 -3.77
CA GLY A 126 13.93 -4.50 -3.48
C GLY A 126 12.77 -3.82 -4.22
N LYS A 127 11.56 -4.04 -3.72
CA LYS A 127 10.34 -3.42 -4.26
C LYS A 127 9.92 -2.25 -3.39
N LEU A 128 9.80 -1.08 -3.99
CA LEU A 128 9.17 0.08 -3.37
C LEU A 128 7.66 0.01 -3.62
N GLU A 129 6.89 -0.22 -2.56
CA GLU A 129 5.42 -0.16 -2.60
C GLU A 129 4.97 1.31 -2.56
N GLY A 130 4.07 1.69 -3.46
CA GLY A 130 3.40 2.99 -3.46
C GLY A 130 2.24 3.04 -2.46
N ARG A 131 1.46 4.12 -2.52
CA ARG A 131 0.28 4.26 -1.66
C ARG A 131 -0.79 3.23 -2.05
N ARG A 132 -1.32 2.51 -1.05
CA ARG A 132 -2.50 1.64 -1.21
C ARG A 132 -3.74 2.46 -1.54
N SER A 133 -4.58 1.94 -2.43
CA SER A 133 -5.90 2.48 -2.70
C SER A 133 -6.77 2.51 -1.44
N GLU A 134 -7.86 3.28 -1.49
CA GLU A 134 -8.94 3.14 -0.52
C GLU A 134 -9.55 1.71 -0.59
N PRO A 135 -10.12 1.19 0.51
CA PRO A 135 -10.86 -0.07 0.49
C PRO A 135 -11.95 -0.07 -0.59
N TYR A 136 -11.90 -1.04 -1.48
CA TYR A 136 -12.92 -1.26 -2.51
C TYR A 136 -13.78 -2.47 -2.14
N TRP A 137 -15.07 -2.23 -1.90
CA TRP A 137 -16.01 -3.28 -1.50
C TRP A 137 -16.42 -4.14 -2.70
N VAL A 138 -16.49 -5.46 -2.46
CA VAL A 138 -16.98 -6.46 -3.41
C VAL A 138 -17.83 -7.48 -2.66
N ARG A 139 -18.92 -7.93 -3.28
CA ARG A 139 -19.71 -9.07 -2.81
C ARG A 139 -19.69 -10.20 -3.83
N ILE A 140 -19.30 -11.38 -3.40
CA ILE A 140 -19.52 -12.63 -4.15
C ILE A 140 -20.91 -13.15 -3.73
N PRO A 141 -21.87 -13.27 -4.66
CA PRO A 141 -23.26 -13.66 -4.36
C PRO A 141 -23.42 -15.14 -3.96
#